data_AF-A0A521AFQ7-F1
#
_entry.id   AF-A0A521AFQ7-F1
#
_cell.length_a   1.000
_cell.length_b   1.000
_cell.length_c   1.000
_cell.angle_alpha   90.00
_cell.angle_beta   90.00
_cell.angle_gamma   90.00
#
_symmetry.space_group_name_H-M   'P 1'
#
loop_
_entity.id
_entity.type
_entity.pdbx_description
1 polymer ?
#
loop_
_entity_poly.entity_id
_entity_poly.type
_entity_poly.pdbx_seq_one_letter_code
_entity_poly.pdbx_strand_id
1 'polypeptide(L)'
;MVSTDDVKRALAALATRTDTATRPYAAVIDEADAARSDLRRAAGFVEAVGLDRLAEAVAEADRDGDADLAARGRESLEAYRRYRAVASGSEKRSDPPGSPGTPKPDTGQPSSR
;
A
#
# COMPACT_ATOMS: atom_id res chain seq x y z
N MET A 1 17.71 -20.66 44.07
CA MET A 1 16.59 -21.50 43.61
C MET A 1 15.38 -20.58 43.47
N VAL A 2 14.81 -20.44 42.27
CA VAL A 2 13.66 -19.54 42.04
C VAL A 2 12.44 -20.11 42.76
N SER A 3 11.73 -19.27 43.53
CA SER A 3 10.52 -19.71 44.24
C SER A 3 9.36 -19.84 43.27
N THR A 4 8.43 -20.75 43.55
CA THR A 4 7.17 -20.87 42.79
C THR A 4 6.40 -19.54 42.79
N ASP A 5 6.54 -18.70 43.81
CA ASP A 5 5.89 -17.39 43.86
C ASP A 5 6.54 -16.36 42.94
N ASP A 6 7.87 -16.45 42.72
CA ASP A 6 8.56 -15.64 41.72
C ASP A 6 8.10 -16.04 40.31
N VAL A 7 7.92 -17.34 40.08
CA VAL A 7 7.36 -17.87 38.83
C VAL A 7 5.92 -17.39 38.62
N LYS A 8 5.07 -17.44 39.65
CA LYS A 8 3.69 -16.93 39.57
C LYS A 8 3.63 -15.43 39.31
N ARG A 9 4.48 -14.63 39.97
CA ARG A 9 4.56 -13.19 39.73
C ARG A 9 5.05 -12.87 38.33
N ALA A 10 6.05 -13.61 37.83
CA ALA A 10 6.55 -13.44 36.47
C ALA A 10 5.49 -13.84 35.43
N LEU A 11 4.76 -14.94 35.65
CA LEU A 11 3.67 -15.37 34.78
C LEU A 11 2.47 -14.41 34.83
N ALA A 12 2.10 -13.91 36.00
CA ALA A 12 1.05 -12.90 36.14
C ALA A 12 1.45 -11.59 35.44
N ALA A 13 2.71 -11.15 35.63
CA ALA A 13 3.27 -9.99 34.94
C ALA A 13 3.29 -10.19 33.42
N LEU A 14 3.63 -11.39 32.94
CA LEU A 14 3.62 -11.75 31.52
C LEU A 14 2.20 -11.78 30.94
N ALA A 15 1.23 -12.29 31.69
CA ALA A 15 -0.18 -12.29 31.29
C ALA A 15 -0.76 -10.87 31.23
N THR A 16 -0.34 -9.97 32.13
CA THR A 16 -0.70 -8.54 32.09
C THR A 16 0.15 -7.72 31.12
N ARG A 17 1.32 -8.22 30.70
CA ARG A 17 2.14 -7.62 29.66
C ARG A 17 1.55 -8.04 28.31
N THR A 18 0.38 -7.49 28.05
CA THR A 18 -0.29 -7.55 26.75
C THR A 18 0.49 -6.64 25.78
N ASP A 19 1.75 -6.97 25.50
CA ASP A 19 2.45 -6.53 24.27
C ASP A 19 1.87 -7.25 23.03
N THR A 20 0.83 -8.07 23.23
CA THR A 20 -0.14 -8.58 22.25
C THR A 20 -1.42 -7.72 22.17
N ALA A 21 -1.47 -6.54 22.81
CA ALA A 21 -2.69 -5.72 22.87
C ALA A 21 -3.00 -5.03 21.54
N THR A 22 -2.00 -4.75 20.72
CA THR A 22 -2.22 -4.35 19.34
C THR A 22 -2.58 -5.61 18.57
N ARG A 23 -3.89 -5.79 18.37
CA ARG A 23 -4.44 -6.84 17.52
C ARG A 23 -3.68 -6.84 16.18
N PRO A 24 -3.32 -7.99 15.58
CA PRO A 24 -2.52 -8.02 14.35
C PRO A 24 -3.06 -7.16 13.20
N TYR A 25 -4.39 -6.99 13.13
CA TYR A 25 -5.03 -6.11 12.16
C TYR A 25 -4.82 -4.60 12.42
N ALA A 26 -4.62 -4.19 13.68
CA ALA A 26 -4.41 -2.78 14.03
C ALA A 26 -3.10 -2.26 13.44
N ALA A 27 -2.01 -3.03 13.52
CA ALA A 27 -0.74 -2.64 12.89
C ALA A 27 -0.86 -2.44 11.37
N VAL A 28 -1.65 -3.28 10.68
CA VAL A 28 -1.92 -3.14 9.25
C VAL A 28 -2.75 -1.89 8.95
N ILE A 29 -3.75 -1.60 9.79
CA ILE A 29 -4.60 -0.41 9.64
C ILE A 29 -3.79 0.87 9.90
N ASP A 30 -2.95 0.88 10.93
CA ASP A 30 -2.09 2.01 11.28
C ASP A 30 -1.08 2.29 10.17
N GLU A 31 -0.44 1.25 9.62
CA GLU A 31 0.45 1.38 8.45
C GLU A 31 -0.29 1.92 7.23
N ALA A 32 -1.52 1.45 6.98
CA ALA A 32 -2.33 1.95 5.87
C ALA A 32 -2.70 3.43 6.05
N ASP A 33 -2.99 3.89 7.27
CA ASP A 33 -3.27 5.30 7.54
C ASP A 33 -2.03 6.19 7.39
N ALA A 34 -0.87 5.70 7.84
CA ALA A 34 0.41 6.37 7.63
C ALA A 34 0.72 6.52 6.13
N ALA A 35 0.64 5.42 5.36
CA ALA A 35 0.84 5.44 3.92
C ALA A 35 -0.14 6.39 3.21
N ARG A 36 -1.41 6.40 3.62
CA ARG A 36 -2.41 7.33 3.08
C ARG A 36 -2.09 8.79 3.39
N SER A 37 -1.53 9.08 4.56
CA SER A 37 -1.11 10.42 4.94
C SER A 37 0.07 10.91 4.09
N ASP A 38 1.03 10.04 3.79
CA ASP A 38 2.12 10.34 2.86
C ASP A 38 1.61 10.58 1.43
N LEU A 39 0.62 9.79 0.98
CA LEU A 39 -0.02 10.02 -0.32
C LEU A 39 -0.74 11.37 -0.40
N ARG A 40 -1.42 11.80 0.66
CA ARG A 40 -2.01 13.16 0.70
C ARG A 40 -0.95 14.24 0.59
N ARG A 41 0.18 14.07 1.30
CA ARG A 41 1.30 15.01 1.21
C ARG A 41 1.86 15.06 -0.21
N ALA A 42 2.04 13.90 -0.84
CA ALA A 42 2.53 13.79 -2.21
C ALA A 42 1.55 14.43 -3.21
N ALA A 43 0.24 14.22 -3.05
CA ALA A 43 -0.79 14.86 -3.85
C ALA A 43 -0.78 16.38 -3.68
N GLY A 44 -0.66 16.88 -2.44
CA GLY A 44 -0.55 18.31 -2.17
C GLY A 44 0.68 18.96 -2.81
N PHE A 45 1.82 18.25 -2.89
CA PHE A 45 2.97 18.74 -3.66
C PHE A 45 2.64 18.87 -5.16
N VAL A 46 1.99 17.86 -5.75
CA VAL A 46 1.63 17.87 -7.17
C VAL A 46 0.62 18.99 -7.47
N GLU A 47 -0.34 19.21 -6.57
CA GLU A 47 -1.31 20.30 -6.69
C GLU A 47 -0.65 21.69 -6.59
N ALA A 48 0.29 21.86 -5.65
CA ALA A 48 0.92 23.15 -5.40
C ALA A 48 2.05 23.50 -6.39
N VAL A 49 2.84 22.50 -6.79
CA VAL A 49 4.08 22.68 -7.57
C VAL A 49 3.92 22.18 -9.00
N GLY A 50 3.29 21.02 -9.18
CA GLY A 50 3.18 20.35 -10.47
C GLY A 50 4.42 19.55 -10.87
N LEU A 51 4.21 18.50 -11.67
CA LEU A 51 5.29 17.63 -12.13
C LEU A 51 6.16 18.28 -13.22
N ASP A 52 5.60 19.19 -14.02
CA ASP A 52 6.34 19.89 -15.07
C ASP A 52 7.40 20.81 -14.45
N ARG A 53 7.02 21.55 -13.41
CA ARG A 53 7.94 22.39 -12.65
C ARG A 53 9.04 21.60 -11.93
N LEU A 54 8.71 20.41 -11.42
CA LEU A 54 9.72 19.50 -10.88
C LEU A 54 10.70 19.04 -11.97
N ALA A 55 10.22 18.76 -13.18
CA ALA A 55 11.08 18.40 -14.30
C ALA A 55 11.99 19.55 -14.75
N GLU A 56 11.48 20.79 -14.75
CA GLU A 56 12.29 21.99 -15.00
C GLU A 56 13.39 22.16 -13.95
N ALA A 57 13.05 22.02 -12.66
CA ALA A 57 14.03 22.11 -11.56
C ALA A 57 15.11 21.03 -11.65
N VAL A 58 14.75 19.81 -12.08
CA VAL A 58 15.72 18.74 -12.36
C VAL A 58 16.66 19.12 -13.48
N ALA A 59 16.14 19.70 -14.57
CA ALA A 59 16.96 20.14 -15.70
C ALA A 59 17.85 21.34 -15.34
N GLU A 60 17.43 22.20 -14.41
CA GLU A 60 18.26 23.25 -13.83
C GLU A 60 19.41 22.67 -13.01
N ALA A 61 19.13 21.76 -12.08
CA ALA A 61 20.18 21.10 -11.28
C ALA A 61 21.22 20.38 -12.15
N ASP A 62 20.77 19.73 -13.23
CA ASP A 62 21.64 19.05 -14.19
C ASP A 62 22.55 20.04 -14.93
N ARG A 63 22.00 21.19 -15.36
CA ARG A 63 22.77 22.28 -16.00
C ARG A 63 23.78 22.93 -15.05
N ASP A 64 23.43 23.04 -13.78
CA ASP A 64 24.28 23.60 -12.74
C ASP A 64 25.35 22.60 -12.25
N GLY A 65 25.30 21.35 -12.72
CA GLY A 65 26.26 20.29 -12.39
C GLY A 65 26.00 19.59 -11.05
N ASP A 66 24.85 19.81 -10.42
CA ASP A 66 24.42 19.10 -9.21
C ASP A 66 23.78 17.75 -9.58
N ALA A 67 24.64 16.79 -9.93
CA ALA A 67 24.23 15.48 -10.43
C ALA A 67 23.41 14.68 -9.40
N ASP A 68 23.74 14.79 -8.11
CA ASP A 68 23.05 14.08 -7.03
C ASP A 68 21.63 14.62 -6.80
N LEU A 69 21.46 15.94 -6.86
CA LEU A 69 20.15 16.56 -6.78
C LEU A 69 19.30 16.23 -8.01
N ALA A 70 19.89 16.31 -9.21
CA ALA A 70 19.21 15.95 -10.45
C ALA A 70 18.79 14.47 -10.46
N ALA A 71 19.63 13.56 -9.95
CA ALA A 71 19.31 12.14 -9.82
C ALA A 71 18.11 11.91 -8.89
N ARG A 72 18.12 12.48 -7.68
CA ARG A 72 17.00 12.36 -6.73
C ARG A 72 15.69 12.92 -7.30
N GLY A 73 15.74 14.01 -8.04
CA GLY A 73 14.55 14.57 -8.68
C GLY A 73 14.02 13.69 -9.82
N ARG A 74 14.90 13.05 -10.60
CA ARG A 74 14.51 12.05 -11.61
C ARG A 74 13.83 10.83 -10.98
N GLU A 75 14.37 10.30 -9.89
CA GLU A 75 13.75 9.21 -9.13
C GLU A 75 12.36 9.60 -8.62
N SER A 76 12.21 10.83 -8.13
CA SER A 76 10.92 11.37 -7.69
C SER A 76 9.90 11.43 -8.84
N LEU A 77 10.31 11.91 -10.02
CA LEU A 77 9.46 11.94 -11.22
C LEU A 77 9.02 10.53 -11.64
N GLU A 78 9.92 9.56 -11.58
CA GLU A 78 9.59 8.16 -11.88
C GLU A 78 8.55 7.61 -10.91
N ALA A 79 8.72 7.86 -9.61
CA ALA A 79 7.77 7.45 -8.58
C ALA A 79 6.37 8.03 -8.84
N TYR A 80 6.26 9.33 -9.11
CA TYR A 80 4.97 9.97 -9.44
C TYR A 80 4.32 9.39 -10.71
N ARG A 81 5.11 9.10 -11.75
CA ARG A 81 4.60 8.46 -12.97
C ARG A 81 4.06 7.06 -12.69
N ARG A 82 4.76 6.28 -11.85
CA ARG A 82 4.32 4.96 -11.42
C ARG A 82 3.01 5.04 -10.64
N TYR A 83 2.91 5.97 -9.68
CA TYR A 83 1.66 6.19 -8.94
C TYR A 83 0.49 6.56 -9.85
N ARG A 84 0.72 7.43 -10.85
CA ARG A 84 -0.30 7.77 -11.84
C ARG A 84 -0.74 6.56 -12.66
N ALA A 85 0.20 5.69 -13.06
CA ALA A 85 -0.12 4.47 -13.80
C ALA A 85 -0.99 3.50 -12.98
N VAL A 86 -0.64 3.29 -11.71
CA VAL A 86 -1.44 2.48 -10.77
C VAL A 86 -2.83 3.10 -10.57
N ALA A 87 -2.91 4.41 -10.30
CA ALA A 87 -4.18 5.11 -10.10
C ALA A 87 -5.09 5.09 -11.35
N SER A 88 -4.49 5.08 -12.54
CA SER A 88 -5.23 5.02 -13.82
C SER A 88 -5.67 3.58 -14.17
N GLY A 89 -5.40 2.59 -13.31
CA GLY A 89 -5.72 1.18 -13.56
C GLY A 89 -5.01 0.61 -14.79
N SER A 90 -3.87 1.20 -15.16
CA SER A 90 -3.11 0.83 -16.37
C SER A 90 -2.20 -0.37 -16.16
N GLU A 91 -2.05 -0.82 -14.92
CA GLU A 91 -1.60 -2.19 -14.65
C GLU A 91 -2.73 -3.12 -15.08
N LYS A 92 -2.52 -3.75 -16.24
CA LYS A 92 -3.39 -4.78 -16.80
C LYS A 92 -3.93 -5.63 -15.66
N ARG A 93 -5.26 -5.56 -15.44
CA ARG A 93 -5.98 -6.68 -14.84
C ARG A 93 -5.61 -7.90 -15.67
N SER A 94 -4.64 -8.67 -15.19
CA SER A 94 -4.53 -10.06 -15.56
C SER A 94 -5.83 -10.67 -15.06
N ASP A 95 -6.78 -10.86 -15.98
CA ASP A 95 -8.03 -11.56 -15.69
C ASP A 95 -7.69 -12.85 -14.92
N PRO A 96 -8.36 -13.14 -13.79
CA PRO A 96 -8.16 -14.42 -13.13
C PRO A 96 -8.55 -15.55 -14.09
N PRO A 97 -7.71 -16.58 -14.30
CA PRO A 97 -8.13 -17.75 -15.06
C PRO A 97 -9.12 -18.55 -14.19
N GLY A 98 -10.40 -18.46 -14.54
CA GLY A 98 -11.42 -19.41 -14.12
C GLY A 98 -12.22 -19.00 -12.88
N SER A 99 -13.44 -18.53 -13.11
CA SER A 99 -14.56 -18.96 -12.26
C SER A 99 -15.18 -20.22 -12.89
N PRO A 100 -15.04 -21.40 -12.28
CA PRO A 100 -15.72 -22.60 -12.74
C PRO A 100 -17.20 -22.55 -12.35
N GLY A 101 -18.07 -22.56 -13.36
CA GLY A 101 -19.39 -23.17 -13.34
C GLY A 101 -20.47 -22.57 -12.42
N THR A 102 -21.38 -21.79 -13.01
CA THR A 102 -22.80 -22.00 -12.71
C THR A 102 -23.33 -23.03 -13.72
N PRO A 103 -23.66 -24.27 -13.30
CA PRO A 103 -24.38 -25.18 -14.16
C PRO A 103 -25.70 -24.54 -14.57
N LYS A 104 -25.94 -24.51 -15.89
CA LYS A 104 -27.23 -24.09 -16.44
C LYS A 104 -28.28 -25.03 -15.85
N PRO A 105 -29.36 -24.52 -15.22
CA PRO A 105 -30.43 -25.41 -14.79
C PRO A 105 -31.12 -25.92 -16.05
N ASP A 106 -30.92 -27.20 -16.34
CA ASP A 106 -31.89 -27.96 -17.12
C ASP A 106 -33.21 -27.88 -16.36
N THR A 107 -34.19 -27.19 -16.93
CA THR A 107 -35.57 -27.31 -16.49
C THR A 107 -36.49 -27.18 -17.69
N GLY A 108 -37.05 -28.32 -18.09
CA GLY A 108 -38.32 -28.38 -18.81
C GLY A 108 -38.22 -28.48 -20.33
N GLN A 109 -38.01 -29.70 -20.82
CA GLN A 109 -38.74 -30.16 -22.00
C GLN A 109 -40.24 -30.22 -21.66
N PRO A 110 -41.14 -29.54 -22.39
CA PRO A 110 -42.50 -30.00 -22.54
C PRO A 110 -42.61 -30.84 -23.82
N SER A 111 -42.89 -32.13 -23.64
CA SER A 111 -43.55 -32.91 -24.69
C SER A 111 -44.94 -32.32 -24.99
N SER A 112 -45.35 -32.54 -26.24
CA SER A 112 -46.73 -32.57 -26.75
C SER A 112 -47.25 -31.29 -27.41
N ARG A 113 -47.24 -31.31 -28.75
CA ARG A 113 -48.47 -31.24 -29.55
C ARG A 113 -48.34 -32.08 -30.81
#